data_AF-A0A1H6I2N9-F1
#
_entry.id   AF-A0A1H6I2N9-F1
#
_cell.length_a   1.000
_cell.length_b   1.000
_cell.length_c   1.000
_cell.angle_alpha   90.00
_cell.angle_beta   90.00
_cell.angle_gamma   90.00
#
_symmetry.space_group_name_H-M   'P 1'
#
loop_
_entity.id
_entity.type
_entity.pdbx_description
1 polymer ?
#
loop_
_entity_poly.entity_id
_entity_poly.type
_entity_poly.pdbx_seq_one_letter_code
_entity_poly.pdbx_strand_id
1 'polypeptide(L)'
;MRLKKAYFVFLPFLCIFFFGCAVQDYPTYTYQVVNGVGEDYLINYCEQTNYPENNTRVKVFRGKKKVMDYNGGSYAGCNSYTPSQIVFICKSGDVDYYYLKSQLEEYLVADGMVDLKTNYNMLVLNKNKAEMTEDERKVYAKTSATIRSAISAEDAEKRFADCGYSSSAFMTFYNYS
;
A
#
# COMPACT_ATOMS: atom_id res chain seq x y z
N MET A 1 -45.69 32.94 21.89
CA MET A 1 -45.61 31.62 21.20
C MET A 1 -44.86 31.63 19.84
N ARG A 2 -44.16 32.72 19.46
CA ARG A 2 -43.46 32.81 18.15
C ARG A 2 -41.96 32.47 18.19
N LEU A 3 -41.26 32.69 19.32
CA LEU A 3 -39.83 32.36 19.43
C LEU A 3 -39.53 30.85 19.44
N LYS A 4 -40.40 30.01 20.03
CA LYS A 4 -40.17 28.56 20.13
C LYS A 4 -40.21 27.83 18.77
N LYS A 5 -40.87 28.41 17.76
CA LYS A 5 -40.94 27.84 16.40
C LYS A 5 -39.69 28.14 15.56
N ALA A 6 -38.96 29.22 15.85
CA ALA A 6 -37.73 29.55 15.14
C ALA A 6 -36.58 28.57 15.46
N TYR A 7 -36.44 28.15 16.72
CA TYR A 7 -35.40 27.19 17.14
C TYR A 7 -35.53 25.82 16.47
N PHE A 8 -36.77 25.35 16.25
CA PHE A 8 -37.02 24.04 15.60
C PHE A 8 -36.67 24.02 14.11
N VAL A 9 -36.67 25.19 13.44
CA VAL A 9 -36.30 25.30 12.02
C VAL A 9 -34.78 25.47 11.86
N PHE A 10 -34.10 26.11 12.81
CA PHE A 10 -32.65 26.31 12.75
C PHE A 10 -31.81 25.08 13.15
N LEU A 11 -32.33 24.19 14.00
CA LEU A 11 -31.62 23.00 14.47
C LEU A 11 -31.14 22.04 13.35
N PRO A 12 -31.95 21.66 12.34
CA PRO A 12 -31.50 20.77 11.28
C PRO A 12 -30.46 21.41 10.35
N PHE A 13 -30.52 22.72 10.11
CA PHE A 13 -29.49 23.44 9.34
C PHE A 13 -28.16 23.50 10.08
N LEU A 14 -28.19 23.60 11.41
CA LEU A 14 -27.02 23.56 12.26
C LEU A 14 -26.38 22.15 12.28
N CYS A 15 -27.20 21.09 12.27
CA CYS A 15 -26.71 19.72 12.09
C CYS A 15 -26.05 19.54 10.71
N ILE A 16 -26.64 20.04 9.62
CA ILE A 16 -26.03 19.95 8.28
C ILE A 16 -24.69 20.70 8.21
N PHE A 17 -24.58 21.87 8.86
CA PHE A 17 -23.31 22.61 8.96
C PHE A 17 -22.24 21.89 9.80
N PHE A 18 -22.64 21.12 10.83
CA PHE A 18 -21.70 20.33 11.64
C PHE A 18 -21.32 18.98 11.01
N PHE A 19 -22.14 18.42 10.11
CA PHE A 19 -21.86 17.15 9.42
C PHE A 19 -21.30 17.32 8.00
N GLY A 20 -21.16 18.55 7.52
CA GLY A 20 -20.50 18.89 6.25
C GLY A 20 -18.97 18.83 6.31
N CYS A 21 -18.37 17.83 6.95
CA CYS A 21 -16.96 17.49 6.71
C CYS A 21 -16.89 16.75 5.38
N ALA A 22 -17.03 17.49 4.27
CA ALA A 22 -16.89 16.93 2.95
C ALA A 22 -15.43 16.47 2.77
N VAL A 23 -15.27 15.20 2.40
CA VAL A 23 -13.96 14.65 1.99
C VAL A 23 -13.47 15.47 0.81
N GLN A 24 -12.36 16.20 0.99
CA GLN A 24 -11.77 16.97 -0.08
C GLN A 24 -10.54 16.21 -0.60
N ASP A 25 -10.63 15.73 -1.83
CA ASP A 25 -9.48 15.20 -2.55
C ASP A 25 -8.56 16.39 -2.91
N TYR A 26 -7.32 16.33 -2.45
CA TYR A 26 -6.26 17.21 -2.95
C TYR A 26 -5.88 16.82 -4.37
N PRO A 27 -5.15 17.70 -5.10
CA PRO A 27 -4.63 17.37 -6.42
C PRO A 27 -3.89 16.03 -6.42
N THR A 28 -4.19 15.19 -7.40
CA THR A 28 -3.41 13.98 -7.63
C THR A 28 -2.04 14.36 -8.20
N TYR A 29 -0.98 13.94 -7.53
CA TYR A 29 0.38 14.04 -8.02
C TYR A 29 0.75 12.74 -8.73
N THR A 30 1.39 12.88 -9.89
CA THR A 30 1.86 11.75 -10.68
C THR A 30 3.36 11.85 -10.86
N TYR A 31 4.06 10.75 -10.60
CA TYR A 31 5.50 10.63 -10.84
C TYR A 31 5.85 9.23 -11.32
N GLN A 32 7.09 9.08 -11.78
CA GLN A 32 7.57 7.86 -12.40
C GLN A 32 8.70 7.26 -11.58
N VAL A 33 8.70 5.94 -11.42
CA VAL A 33 9.82 5.16 -10.88
C VAL A 33 10.29 4.23 -11.98
N VAL A 34 11.54 4.42 -12.42
CA VAL A 34 12.22 3.52 -13.34
C VAL A 34 13.35 2.83 -12.57
N ASN A 35 13.34 1.50 -12.54
CA ASN A 35 14.39 0.74 -11.84
C ASN A 35 15.57 0.40 -12.74
N GLY A 36 16.64 -0.16 -12.16
CA GLY A 36 17.90 -0.45 -12.88
C GLY A 36 17.78 -1.48 -14.00
N VAL A 37 16.69 -2.26 -14.04
CA VAL A 37 16.39 -3.22 -15.13
C VAL A 37 15.43 -2.66 -16.19
N GLY A 38 15.09 -1.38 -16.12
CA GLY A 38 14.24 -0.70 -17.10
C GLY A 38 12.74 -0.96 -16.93
N GLU A 39 12.30 -1.51 -15.79
CA GLU A 39 10.88 -1.52 -15.48
C GLU A 39 10.41 -0.11 -15.10
N ASP A 40 9.29 0.28 -15.69
CA ASP A 40 8.71 1.61 -15.56
C ASP A 40 7.36 1.54 -14.88
N TYR A 41 7.24 2.30 -13.79
CA TYR A 41 6.07 2.41 -12.96
C TYR A 41 5.59 3.85 -12.89
N LEU A 42 4.32 4.07 -13.21
CA LEU A 42 3.63 5.35 -13.00
C LEU A 42 2.89 5.30 -11.67
N ILE A 43 3.18 6.25 -10.78
CA ILE A 43 2.55 6.34 -9.47
C ILE A 43 1.61 7.53 -9.47
N ASN A 44 0.34 7.28 -9.15
CA ASN A 44 -0.65 8.31 -8.85
C ASN A 44 -0.86 8.36 -7.34
N TYR A 45 -0.68 9.54 -6.78
CA TYR A 45 -0.72 9.83 -5.36
C TYR A 45 -1.75 10.92 -5.11
N CYS A 46 -2.71 10.67 -4.23
CA CYS A 46 -3.76 11.64 -3.88
C CYS A 46 -3.95 11.68 -2.38
N GLU A 47 -3.81 12.87 -1.77
CA GLU A 47 -4.22 13.08 -0.39
C GLU A 47 -5.73 13.33 -0.34
N GLN A 48 -6.40 12.79 0.68
CA GLN A 48 -7.81 13.01 0.96
C GLN A 48 -7.92 13.55 2.39
N THR A 49 -8.54 14.71 2.59
CA THR A 49 -8.93 15.12 3.94
C THR A 49 -10.12 14.28 4.40
N ASN A 50 -9.90 13.43 5.38
CA ASN A 50 -10.97 12.89 6.21
C ASN A 50 -10.82 13.55 7.60
N TYR A 51 -11.92 13.96 8.22
CA TYR A 51 -11.88 14.36 9.63
C TYR A 51 -12.21 13.11 10.47
N PRO A 52 -11.41 12.74 11.49
CA PRO A 52 -10.26 13.46 12.06
C PRO A 52 -8.89 13.16 11.41
N GLU A 53 -8.81 12.29 10.39
CA GLU A 53 -7.54 11.77 9.86
C GLU A 53 -7.40 11.93 8.34
N ASN A 54 -6.34 12.56 7.86
CA ASN A 54 -6.01 12.57 6.43
C ASN A 54 -5.62 11.16 5.96
N ASN A 55 -6.07 10.78 4.77
CA ASN A 55 -5.70 9.53 4.12
C ASN A 55 -4.96 9.82 2.82
N THR A 56 -4.09 8.90 2.42
CA THR A 56 -3.40 8.94 1.14
C THR A 56 -3.85 7.78 0.29
N ARG A 57 -4.23 8.00 -0.96
CA ARG A 57 -4.46 6.92 -1.94
C ARG A 57 -3.30 6.84 -2.92
N VAL A 58 -2.70 5.67 -3.04
CA VAL A 58 -1.62 5.39 -3.98
C VAL A 58 -2.05 4.33 -4.97
N LYS A 59 -1.90 4.63 -6.26
CA LYS A 59 -2.09 3.67 -7.35
C LYS A 59 -0.82 3.56 -8.16
N VAL A 60 -0.36 2.35 -8.39
CA VAL A 60 0.83 2.09 -9.20
C VAL A 60 0.42 1.35 -10.47
N PHE A 61 0.95 1.82 -11.60
CA PHE A 61 0.71 1.26 -12.92
C PHE A 61 2.01 0.83 -13.56
N ARG A 62 2.05 -0.38 -14.12
CA ARG A 62 3.10 -0.84 -15.04
C ARG A 62 2.55 -0.73 -16.45
N GLY A 63 2.98 0.29 -17.19
CA GLY A 63 2.32 0.68 -18.45
C GLY A 63 0.84 1.03 -18.20
N LYS A 64 -0.10 0.31 -18.83
CA LYS A 64 -1.54 0.51 -18.65
C LYS A 64 -2.16 -0.35 -17.54
N LYS A 65 -1.43 -1.34 -17.00
CA LYS A 65 -1.94 -2.27 -15.99
C LYS A 65 -1.75 -1.67 -14.60
N LYS A 66 -2.83 -1.53 -13.83
CA LYS A 66 -2.74 -1.19 -12.40
C LYS A 66 -2.26 -2.43 -11.64
N VAL A 67 -1.16 -2.30 -10.91
CA VAL A 67 -0.54 -3.40 -10.16
C VAL A 67 -0.68 -3.24 -8.65
N MET A 68 -0.91 -2.02 -8.17
CA MET A 68 -1.12 -1.72 -6.75
C MET A 68 -2.21 -0.64 -6.60
N ASP A 69 -3.04 -0.77 -5.56
CA ASP A 69 -4.03 0.23 -5.16
C ASP A 69 -4.19 0.14 -3.64
N TYR A 70 -3.57 1.05 -2.91
CA TYR A 70 -3.55 1.01 -1.45
C TYR A 70 -3.74 2.39 -0.83
N ASN A 71 -4.25 2.38 0.40
CA ASN A 71 -4.37 3.57 1.22
C ASN A 71 -3.21 3.64 2.21
N GLY A 72 -2.49 4.76 2.22
CA GLY A 72 -1.35 5.05 3.09
C GLY A 72 -1.74 5.44 4.52
N GLY A 73 -2.77 4.81 5.08
CA GLY A 73 -3.18 5.01 6.47
C GLY A 73 -3.49 6.47 6.88
N SER A 74 -3.67 6.62 8.19
CA SER A 74 -4.13 7.84 8.84
C SER A 74 -3.04 8.42 9.75
N TYR A 75 -2.04 9.12 9.23
CA TYR A 75 -1.09 9.85 10.10
C TYR A 75 -0.38 10.98 9.35
N ALA A 76 0.05 12.01 10.11
CA ALA A 76 0.75 13.19 9.61
C ALA A 76 2.09 12.82 8.95
N GLY A 77 2.09 12.80 7.62
CA GLY A 77 3.24 12.40 6.80
C GLY A 77 2.76 11.76 5.50
N CYS A 78 1.84 12.42 4.79
CA CYS A 78 1.16 11.84 3.64
C CYS A 78 2.14 11.31 2.57
N ASN A 79 3.34 11.91 2.44
CA ASN A 79 4.37 11.45 1.51
C ASN A 79 5.10 10.17 1.95
N SER A 80 5.00 9.74 3.20
CA SER A 80 5.83 8.64 3.69
C SER A 80 5.42 7.28 3.12
N TYR A 81 4.26 7.19 2.48
CA TYR A 81 3.75 6.02 1.77
C TYR A 81 4.03 6.04 0.25
N THR A 82 4.68 7.08 -0.27
CA THR A 82 5.04 7.17 -1.68
C THR A 82 6.14 6.14 -2.00
N PRO A 83 5.93 5.26 -3.00
CA PRO A 83 6.96 4.34 -3.45
C PRO A 83 8.21 5.06 -3.96
N SER A 84 9.37 4.64 -3.49
CA SER A 84 10.68 5.07 -3.99
C SER A 84 11.40 3.97 -4.75
N GLN A 85 11.08 2.70 -4.48
CA GLN A 85 11.63 1.55 -5.19
C GLN A 85 10.52 0.56 -5.46
N ILE A 86 10.48 0.06 -6.68
CA ILE A 86 9.54 -0.99 -7.11
C ILE A 86 10.31 -1.96 -8.01
N VAL A 87 10.15 -3.25 -7.75
CA VAL A 87 10.68 -4.28 -8.63
C VAL A 87 9.72 -5.46 -8.68
N PHE A 88 9.45 -5.95 -9.89
CA PHE A 88 8.74 -7.20 -10.07
C PHE A 88 9.64 -8.36 -9.59
N ILE A 89 9.08 -9.28 -8.81
CA ILE A 89 9.84 -10.42 -8.27
C ILE A 89 9.57 -11.66 -9.12
N CYS A 90 8.33 -12.13 -9.12
CA CYS A 90 7.96 -13.36 -9.81
C CYS A 90 6.45 -13.41 -10.08
N LYS A 91 6.05 -14.36 -10.92
CA LYS A 91 4.65 -14.72 -11.14
C LYS A 91 4.41 -16.14 -10.63
N SER A 92 3.32 -16.36 -9.91
CA SER A 92 2.86 -17.69 -9.51
C SER A 92 1.37 -17.84 -9.82
N GLY A 93 1.03 -18.73 -10.75
CA GLY A 93 -0.32 -18.79 -11.31
C GLY A 93 -0.70 -17.46 -11.95
N ASP A 94 -1.84 -16.90 -11.53
CA ASP A 94 -2.34 -15.59 -12.01
C ASP A 94 -1.90 -14.40 -11.14
N VAL A 95 -1.05 -14.64 -10.15
CA VAL A 95 -0.61 -13.63 -9.17
C VAL A 95 0.79 -13.13 -9.51
N ASP A 96 0.93 -11.82 -9.68
CA ASP A 96 2.22 -11.15 -9.86
C ASP A 96 2.69 -10.58 -8.52
N TYR A 97 3.92 -10.91 -8.10
CA TYR A 97 4.52 -10.44 -6.86
C TYR A 97 5.53 -9.32 -7.12
N TYR A 98 5.45 -8.26 -6.33
CA TYR A 98 6.31 -7.08 -6.42
C TYR A 98 6.88 -6.74 -5.06
N TYR A 99 8.11 -6.24 -5.05
CA TYR A 99 8.66 -5.53 -3.91
C TYR A 99 8.36 -4.04 -4.06
N LEU A 100 8.07 -3.39 -2.94
CA LEU A 100 7.83 -1.95 -2.85
C LEU A 100 8.50 -1.38 -1.61
N LYS A 101 9.27 -0.30 -1.77
CA LYS A 101 9.84 0.48 -0.66
C LYS A 101 9.22 1.85 -0.59
N SER A 102 8.72 2.24 0.58
CA SER A 102 8.34 3.61 0.90
C SER A 102 9.37 4.24 1.85
N GLN A 103 9.10 5.45 2.34
CA GLN A 103 9.95 6.04 3.39
C GLN A 103 9.77 5.35 4.75
N LEU A 104 8.63 4.69 4.97
CA LEU A 104 8.31 4.04 6.24
C LEU A 104 8.78 2.59 6.26
N GLU A 105 8.41 1.82 5.24
CA GLU A 105 8.51 0.37 5.29
C GLU A 105 8.78 -0.24 3.92
N GLU A 106 9.11 -1.53 3.94
CA GLU A 106 9.30 -2.36 2.77
C GLU A 106 8.18 -3.41 2.72
N TYR A 107 7.60 -3.61 1.54
CA TYR A 107 6.40 -4.41 1.35
C TYR A 107 6.57 -5.44 0.23
N LEU A 108 5.92 -6.58 0.40
CA LEU A 108 5.54 -7.47 -0.68
C LEU A 108 4.12 -7.14 -1.12
N VAL A 109 3.91 -6.87 -2.39
CA VAL A 109 2.58 -6.70 -3.00
C VAL A 109 2.28 -7.91 -3.88
N ALA A 110 1.06 -8.47 -3.79
CA ALA A 110 0.62 -9.49 -4.73
C ALA A 110 -0.62 -9.03 -5.52
N ASP A 111 -0.40 -8.67 -6.78
CA ASP A 111 -1.43 -8.29 -7.73
C ASP A 111 -2.17 -9.55 -8.23
N GLY A 112 -3.49 -9.56 -8.10
CA GLY A 112 -4.33 -10.73 -8.41
C GLY A 112 -4.77 -11.56 -7.21
N MET A 113 -4.26 -11.27 -5.99
CA MET A 113 -4.71 -11.93 -4.75
C MET A 113 -5.40 -10.93 -3.82
N VAL A 114 -6.73 -11.05 -3.67
CA VAL A 114 -7.58 -10.07 -2.93
C VAL A 114 -7.42 -10.15 -1.40
N ASP A 115 -6.80 -11.20 -0.87
CA ASP A 115 -6.84 -11.54 0.57
C ASP A 115 -5.46 -11.66 1.24
N LEU A 116 -4.44 -10.91 0.78
CA LEU A 116 -3.30 -10.58 1.67
C LEU A 116 -3.79 -9.54 2.69
N LYS A 117 -4.52 -10.02 3.69
CA LYS A 117 -5.08 -9.19 4.76
C LYS A 117 -3.96 -8.63 5.62
N THR A 118 -3.48 -7.44 5.27
CA THR A 118 -2.92 -6.51 6.26
C THR A 118 -3.03 -5.05 5.81
N ASN A 119 -3.02 -4.74 4.51
CA ASN A 119 -3.41 -3.44 3.96
C ASN A 119 -3.46 -3.53 2.42
N TYR A 120 -4.64 -3.82 1.83
CA TYR A 120 -4.85 -3.71 0.38
C TYR A 120 -3.82 -4.50 -0.47
N ASN A 121 -3.75 -5.82 -0.27
CA ASN A 121 -2.87 -6.76 -1.00
C ASN A 121 -1.36 -6.64 -0.73
N MET A 122 -0.96 -6.02 0.39
CA MET A 122 0.44 -5.83 0.78
C MET A 122 0.77 -6.48 2.13
N LEU A 123 1.99 -7.03 2.24
CA LEU A 123 2.60 -7.52 3.47
C LEU A 123 3.86 -6.73 3.80
N VAL A 124 4.01 -6.28 5.05
CA VAL A 124 5.22 -5.63 5.55
C VAL A 124 6.34 -6.67 5.71
N LEU A 125 7.49 -6.48 5.09
CA LEU A 125 8.55 -7.50 5.02
C LEU A 125 9.32 -7.69 6.33
N ASN A 126 9.44 -6.62 7.12
CA ASN A 126 10.22 -6.53 8.36
C ASN A 126 9.36 -6.56 9.63
N LYS A 127 8.11 -7.05 9.56
CA LYS A 127 7.24 -7.15 10.74
C LYS A 127 7.83 -8.11 11.77
N ASN A 128 7.90 -7.66 13.03
CA ASN A 128 8.41 -8.48 14.13
C ASN A 128 7.51 -9.69 14.38
N LYS A 129 8.06 -10.91 14.36
CA LYS A 129 7.32 -12.16 14.58
C LYS A 129 6.54 -12.20 15.89
N ALA A 130 7.06 -11.54 16.93
CA ALA A 130 6.42 -11.47 18.25
C ALA A 130 5.14 -10.62 18.24
N GLU A 131 5.02 -9.70 17.28
CA GLU A 131 3.88 -8.78 17.13
C GLU A 131 2.85 -9.30 16.12
N MET A 132 3.10 -10.46 15.51
CA MET A 132 2.22 -11.06 14.53
C MET A 132 1.13 -11.90 15.20
N THR A 133 -0.09 -11.82 14.66
CA THR A 133 -1.15 -12.77 15.00
C THR A 133 -0.85 -14.14 14.38
N GLU A 134 -1.53 -15.19 14.86
CA GLU A 134 -1.37 -16.53 14.28
C GLU A 134 -1.77 -16.56 12.79
N ASP A 135 -2.83 -15.85 12.43
CA ASP A 135 -3.30 -15.76 11.04
C ASP A 135 -2.28 -15.03 10.15
N GLU A 136 -1.69 -13.95 10.64
CA GLU A 136 -0.61 -13.27 9.91
C GLU A 136 0.58 -14.19 9.69
N ARG A 137 0.99 -14.96 10.72
CA ARG A 137 2.09 -15.93 10.57
C ARG A 137 1.78 -16.98 9.51
N LYS A 138 0.54 -17.49 9.45
CA LYS A 138 0.09 -18.44 8.41
C LYS A 138 0.15 -17.80 7.02
N VAL A 139 -0.29 -16.55 6.88
CA VAL A 139 -0.22 -15.81 5.61
C VAL A 139 1.22 -15.62 5.17
N TYR A 140 2.13 -15.23 6.06
CA TYR A 140 3.55 -15.05 5.74
C TYR A 140 4.19 -16.37 5.31
N ALA A 141 3.97 -17.45 6.06
CA ALA A 141 4.50 -18.78 5.74
C ALA A 141 3.98 -19.30 4.39
N LYS A 142 2.68 -19.15 4.11
CA LYS A 142 2.09 -19.56 2.84
C LYS A 142 2.62 -18.73 1.67
N THR A 143 2.74 -17.42 1.85
CA THR A 143 3.16 -16.50 0.79
C THR A 143 4.65 -16.67 0.48
N SER A 144 5.49 -16.79 1.52
CA SER A 144 6.93 -17.07 1.34
C SER A 144 7.13 -18.42 0.65
N ALA A 145 6.41 -19.47 1.04
CA ALA A 145 6.47 -20.77 0.38
C ALA A 145 6.07 -20.68 -1.10
N THR A 146 5.00 -19.94 -1.42
CA THR A 146 4.54 -19.72 -2.80
C THR A 146 5.62 -19.05 -3.65
N ILE A 147 6.30 -18.04 -3.10
CA ILE A 147 7.39 -17.33 -3.80
C ILE A 147 8.61 -18.23 -3.96
N ARG A 148 9.01 -18.97 -2.92
CA ARG A 148 10.12 -19.94 -3.00
C ARG A 148 9.90 -21.02 -4.07
N SER A 149 8.65 -21.37 -4.35
CA SER A 149 8.31 -22.29 -5.43
C SER A 149 8.32 -21.65 -6.82
N ALA A 150 8.29 -20.33 -6.93
CA ALA A 150 8.19 -19.59 -8.19
C ALA A 150 9.50 -18.95 -8.64
N ILE A 151 10.42 -18.64 -7.72
CA ILE A 151 11.72 -18.04 -8.01
C ILE A 151 12.78 -18.57 -7.04
N SER A 152 14.01 -18.79 -7.54
CA SER A 152 15.14 -19.19 -6.70
C SER A 152 15.64 -18.01 -5.85
N ALA A 153 16.34 -18.29 -4.74
CA ALA A 153 16.92 -17.25 -3.91
C ALA A 153 17.94 -16.41 -4.70
N GLU A 154 18.78 -17.07 -5.50
CA GLU A 154 19.81 -16.44 -6.34
C GLU A 154 19.17 -15.49 -7.38
N ASP A 155 18.13 -15.93 -8.08
CA ASP A 155 17.43 -15.10 -9.06
C ASP A 155 16.72 -13.91 -8.42
N ALA A 156 16.15 -14.11 -7.22
CA ALA A 156 15.53 -13.03 -6.47
C ALA A 156 16.59 -11.99 -6.07
N GLU A 157 17.67 -12.39 -5.43
CA GLU A 157 18.78 -11.49 -5.04
C GLU A 157 19.37 -10.77 -6.25
N LYS A 158 19.54 -11.47 -7.38
CA LYS A 158 19.99 -10.89 -8.63
C LYS A 158 19.07 -9.77 -9.12
N ARG A 159 17.75 -9.95 -9.06
CA ARG A 159 16.79 -8.88 -9.44
C ARG A 159 16.97 -7.61 -8.61
N PHE A 160 17.16 -7.74 -7.30
CA PHE A 160 17.44 -6.59 -6.43
C PHE A 160 18.77 -5.94 -6.79
N ALA A 161 19.83 -6.73 -6.96
CA ALA A 161 21.16 -6.24 -7.31
C ALA A 161 21.18 -5.50 -8.65
N ASP A 162 20.52 -6.04 -9.68
CA ASP A 162 20.41 -5.41 -11.00
C ASP A 162 19.63 -4.08 -10.95
N CYS A 163 18.77 -3.90 -9.94
CA CYS A 163 18.09 -2.62 -9.68
C CYS A 163 18.90 -1.65 -8.80
N GLY A 164 20.03 -2.09 -8.23
CA GLY A 164 20.76 -1.33 -7.21
C GLY A 164 20.03 -1.27 -5.85
N TYR A 165 19.13 -2.22 -5.58
CA TYR A 165 18.34 -2.29 -4.36
C TYR A 165 18.91 -3.31 -3.37
N SER A 166 18.62 -3.14 -2.09
CA SER A 166 18.95 -4.15 -1.07
C SER A 166 17.86 -5.22 -1.03
N SER A 167 18.25 -6.50 -1.05
CA SER A 167 17.33 -7.63 -0.91
C SER A 167 17.09 -8.03 0.55
N SER A 168 17.76 -7.43 1.53
CA SER A 168 17.85 -7.96 2.90
C SER A 168 16.49 -8.20 3.59
N ALA A 169 15.57 -7.24 3.55
CA ALA A 169 14.24 -7.40 4.15
C ALA A 169 13.42 -8.45 3.38
N PHE A 170 13.50 -8.43 2.05
CA PHE A 170 12.85 -9.43 1.22
C PHE A 170 13.36 -10.84 1.50
N MET A 171 14.68 -11.04 1.63
CA MET A 171 15.27 -12.35 1.92
C MET A 171 14.93 -12.85 3.33
N THR A 172 14.75 -11.93 4.28
CA THR A 172 14.23 -12.28 5.62
C THR A 172 12.82 -12.86 5.52
N PHE A 173 11.94 -12.23 4.74
CA PHE A 173 10.61 -12.76 4.44
C PHE A 173 10.65 -14.05 3.60
N TYR A 174 11.51 -14.11 2.58
CA TYR A 174 11.65 -15.26 1.68
C TYR A 174 12.00 -16.53 2.45
N ASN A 175 12.82 -16.40 3.49
CA ASN A 175 13.22 -17.50 4.37
C ASN A 175 12.24 -17.75 5.53
N TYR A 176 11.10 -17.06 5.57
CA TYR A 176 10.09 -17.26 6.59
C TYR A 176 9.46 -18.67 6.49
N SER A 177 9.50 -19.42 7.59
CA SER A 177 8.85 -20.72 7.80
C SER A 177 7.80 -20.64 8.89
#